data_AF-A0A5C7GPS5-F1
#
_entry.id   AF-A0A5C7GPS5-F1
#
_cell.length_a   1.000
_cell.length_b   1.000
_cell.length_c   1.000
_cell.angle_alpha   90.00
_cell.angle_beta   90.00
_cell.angle_gamma   90.00
#
_symmetry.space_group_name_H-M   'P 1'
#
loop_
_entity.id
_entity.type
_entity.pdbx_description
1 polymer ?
#
loop_
_entity_poly.entity_id
_entity_poly.type
_entity_poly.pdbx_seq_one_letter_code
_entity_poly.pdbx_strand_id
1 'polypeptide(L)'
;MEHLANINSEAAHAFLVAAYSGEIHPVGQPSEWLVPSDIASKIVHPPVGRRRHPPRRPRKNRKPSFGEKVTQRRCTTCHRVGHNSHTCTYPKSSTPSNGMGSTSEIGEASESHNVL
;
A
#
# COMPACT_ATOMS: atom_id res chain seq x y z
N MET A 1 24.82 14.03 -10.35
CA MET A 1 24.28 12.93 -9.50
C MET A 1 23.56 11.87 -10.32
N GLU A 2 22.88 12.21 -11.41
CA GLU A 2 22.20 11.26 -12.31
C GLU A 2 23.17 10.29 -13.02
N HIS A 3 24.34 10.77 -13.43
CA HIS A 3 25.36 9.95 -14.10
C HIS A 3 25.88 8.78 -13.24
N LEU A 4 26.00 8.97 -11.93
CA LEU A 4 26.45 7.92 -10.99
C LEU A 4 25.35 6.88 -10.72
N ALA A 5 24.09 7.29 -10.72
CA ALA A 5 22.96 6.37 -10.60
C ALA A 5 22.82 5.47 -11.84
N ASN A 6 23.12 6.00 -13.04
CA ASN A 6 23.11 5.24 -14.28
C ASN A 6 24.25 4.21 -14.36
N ILE A 7 25.45 4.58 -13.93
CA ILE A 7 26.62 3.66 -13.83
C ILE A 7 26.32 2.51 -12.85
N ASN A 8 25.69 2.80 -11.71
CA ASN A 8 25.32 1.77 -10.74
C ASN A 8 24.21 0.84 -11.23
N SER A 9 23.30 1.33 -12.09
CA SER A 9 22.25 0.52 -12.74
C SER A 9 22.84 -0.44 -13.78
N GLU A 10 23.76 0.04 -14.61
CA GLU A 10 24.43 -0.76 -15.63
C GLU A 10 25.36 -1.82 -15.00
N ALA A 11 26.10 -1.45 -13.95
CA ALA A 11 26.96 -2.38 -13.22
C ALA A 11 26.16 -3.49 -12.51
N ALA A 12 25.03 -3.15 -11.89
CA ALA A 12 24.13 -4.14 -11.29
C ALA A 12 23.51 -5.07 -12.34
N HIS A 13 23.11 -4.53 -13.49
CA HIS A 13 22.61 -5.32 -14.60
C HIS A 13 23.67 -6.28 -15.15
N ALA A 14 24.89 -5.78 -15.41
CA ALA A 14 26.00 -6.60 -15.88
C ALA A 14 26.36 -7.71 -14.87
N PHE A 15 26.32 -7.42 -13.57
CA PHE A 15 26.54 -8.41 -12.52
C PHE A 15 25.48 -9.51 -12.51
N LEU A 16 24.19 -9.16 -12.62
CA LEU A 16 23.11 -10.15 -12.71
C LEU A 16 23.23 -10.99 -13.98
N VAL A 17 23.49 -10.36 -15.13
CA VAL A 17 23.70 -11.08 -16.39
C VAL A 17 24.85 -12.09 -16.27
N ALA A 18 25.97 -11.71 -15.66
CA ALA A 18 27.10 -12.61 -15.43
C ALA A 18 26.80 -13.72 -14.39
N ALA A 19 26.01 -13.44 -13.36
CA ALA A 19 25.61 -14.44 -12.37
C ALA A 19 24.68 -15.52 -12.96
N TYR A 20 23.85 -15.14 -13.93
CA TYR A 20 22.89 -16.03 -14.61
C TYR A 20 23.33 -16.43 -16.03
N SER A 21 24.54 -16.06 -16.48
CA SER A 21 25.05 -16.45 -17.80
C SER A 21 25.49 -17.91 -17.89
N GLY A 22 25.54 -18.62 -16.75
CA GLY A 22 25.81 -20.05 -16.72
C GLY A 22 24.69 -20.87 -17.36
N GLU A 23 25.02 -22.07 -17.82
CA GLU A 23 24.03 -23.00 -18.37
C GLU A 23 23.04 -23.42 -17.28
N ILE A 24 21.75 -23.15 -17.51
CA ILE A 24 20.68 -23.64 -16.66
C ILE A 24 20.36 -25.06 -17.10
N HIS A 25 20.90 -26.05 -16.38
CA HIS A 25 20.50 -27.43 -16.61
C HIS A 25 19.02 -27.61 -16.25
N PRO A 26 18.19 -28.16 -17.17
CA PRO A 26 16.82 -28.45 -16.83
C PRO A 26 16.78 -29.45 -15.68
N VAL A 27 15.85 -29.26 -14.76
CA VAL A 27 15.58 -30.27 -13.74
C VAL A 27 15.06 -31.52 -14.44
N GLY A 28 15.71 -32.66 -14.23
CA GLY A 28 15.32 -33.95 -14.83
C GLY A 28 13.92 -34.41 -14.38
N GLN A 29 13.39 -35.45 -15.03
CA GLN A 29 12.06 -35.95 -14.70
C GLN A 29 12.01 -36.47 -13.25
N PRO A 30 10.99 -36.14 -12.44
CA PRO A 30 10.91 -36.59 -11.05
C PRO A 30 11.00 -38.11 -10.87
N SER A 31 10.61 -38.90 -11.88
CA SER A 31 10.72 -40.36 -11.90
C SER A 31 12.16 -40.88 -11.98
N GLU A 32 13.09 -40.07 -12.49
CA GLU A 32 14.51 -40.40 -12.61
C GLU A 32 15.30 -40.02 -11.35
N TRP A 33 14.66 -39.33 -10.40
CA TRP A 33 15.34 -38.89 -9.19
C TRP A 33 15.59 -40.08 -8.26
N LEU A 34 16.85 -40.33 -7.94
CA LEU A 34 17.22 -41.25 -6.87
C LEU A 34 16.90 -40.58 -5.53
N VAL A 35 15.72 -40.87 -4.96
CA VAL A 35 15.29 -40.35 -3.66
C VAL A 35 15.62 -41.38 -2.57
N PRO A 36 16.57 -41.11 -1.67
CA PRO A 36 16.87 -41.95 -0.51
C PRO A 36 15.63 -42.25 0.34
N SER A 37 15.58 -43.46 0.92
CA SER A 37 14.42 -43.93 1.68
C SER A 37 14.07 -43.02 2.86
N ASP A 38 15.06 -42.43 3.52
CA ASP A 38 14.86 -41.51 4.64
C ASP A 38 14.19 -40.19 4.20
N ILE A 39 14.35 -39.77 2.95
CA ILE A 39 13.68 -38.60 2.37
C ILE A 39 12.29 -38.99 1.89
N ALA A 40 12.15 -40.10 1.19
CA ALA A 40 10.86 -40.60 0.69
C ALA A 40 9.86 -40.87 1.82
N SER A 41 10.34 -41.28 3.00
CA SER A 41 9.50 -41.52 4.18
C SER A 41 9.11 -40.26 4.96
N LYS A 42 9.68 -39.09 4.65
CA LYS A 42 9.37 -37.84 5.38
C LYS A 42 7.98 -37.36 5.00
N ILE A 43 7.08 -37.34 6.00
CA ILE A 43 5.78 -36.69 5.87
C ILE A 43 5.97 -35.19 6.05
N VAL A 44 5.81 -34.42 4.98
CA VAL A 44 5.82 -32.95 5.02
C VAL A 44 4.44 -32.47 5.45
N HIS A 45 4.30 -32.11 6.73
CA HIS A 45 3.08 -31.47 7.20
C HIS A 45 3.00 -30.02 6.69
N PRO A 46 1.78 -29.51 6.40
CA PRO A 46 1.61 -28.08 6.17
C PRO A 46 2.22 -27.28 7.33
N PRO A 47 2.73 -26.06 7.07
CA PRO A 47 3.13 -25.19 8.16
C PRO A 47 1.97 -25.09 9.12
N VAL A 48 2.24 -25.29 10.41
CA VAL A 48 1.23 -25.15 11.46
C VAL A 48 0.93 -23.67 11.59
N GLY A 49 0.13 -23.18 10.65
CA GLY A 49 -0.47 -21.87 10.70
C GLY A 49 -1.37 -21.88 11.91
N ARG A 50 -0.95 -21.23 12.99
CA ARG A 50 -1.95 -20.65 13.88
C ARG A 50 -2.81 -19.79 12.97
N ARG A 51 -4.02 -20.27 12.63
CA ARG A 51 -5.13 -19.34 12.43
C ARG A 51 -5.26 -18.63 13.78
N ARG A 52 -4.46 -17.57 13.95
CA ARG A 52 -4.34 -16.82 15.21
C ARG A 52 -5.71 -16.37 15.69
N HIS A 53 -6.67 -16.29 14.76
CA HIS A 53 -8.07 -16.07 15.02
C HIS A 53 -8.93 -17.01 14.15
N PRO A 54 -10.09 -17.49 14.65
CA PRO A 54 -11.18 -17.98 13.79
C PRO A 54 -11.52 -16.91 12.73
N PRO A 55 -12.28 -17.22 11.66
CA PRO A 55 -12.80 -16.20 10.75
C PRO A 55 -13.64 -15.18 11.53
N ARG A 56 -12.97 -14.20 12.12
CA ARG A 56 -13.59 -13.09 12.82
C ARG A 56 -14.20 -12.22 11.75
N ARG A 57 -15.37 -11.65 12.06
CA ARG A 57 -15.95 -10.56 11.29
C ARG A 57 -14.83 -9.58 10.88
N PRO A 58 -14.72 -9.22 9.60
CA PRO A 58 -13.77 -8.21 9.17
C PRO A 58 -13.83 -6.99 10.09
N ARG A 59 -12.66 -6.47 10.49
CA ARG A 59 -12.60 -5.29 11.35
C ARG A 59 -13.38 -4.15 10.70
N LYS A 60 -14.18 -3.41 11.48
CA LYS A 60 -14.92 -2.23 10.99
C LYS A 60 -13.98 -1.19 10.38
N ASN A 61 -12.79 -1.05 10.96
CA ASN A 61 -11.76 -0.14 10.49
C ASN A 61 -10.61 -0.91 9.83
N ARG A 62 -10.16 -0.41 8.67
CA ARG A 62 -9.00 -0.95 7.93
C ARG A 62 -7.70 -0.69 8.72
N LYS A 63 -6.75 -1.63 8.67
CA LYS A 63 -5.39 -1.43 9.16
C LYS A 63 -4.54 -0.83 8.02
N PRO A 64 -3.92 0.35 8.19
CA PRO A 64 -3.04 0.92 7.17
C PRO A 64 -1.74 0.10 7.02
N SER A 65 -1.12 0.18 5.84
CA SER A 65 0.22 -0.33 5.61
C SER A 65 1.29 0.59 6.20
N PHE A 66 2.54 0.12 6.23
CA PHE A 66 3.66 0.95 6.69
C PHE A 66 3.84 2.15 5.76
N GLY A 67 3.95 3.35 6.32
CA GLY A 67 4.04 4.61 5.58
C GLY A 67 2.72 5.14 5.02
N GLU A 68 1.60 4.41 5.15
CA GLU A 68 0.31 4.89 4.67
C GLU A 68 -0.30 5.91 5.64
N LYS A 69 -0.57 7.12 5.13
CA LYS A 69 -1.32 8.14 5.86
C LYS A 69 -2.81 7.76 5.91
N VAL A 70 -3.35 7.66 7.12
CA VAL A 70 -4.79 7.46 7.31
C VAL A 70 -5.51 8.78 7.11
N THR A 71 -6.13 8.96 5.95
CA THR A 71 -6.94 10.15 5.65
C THR A 71 -8.40 9.90 5.99
N GLN A 72 -9.05 10.86 6.66
CA GLN A 72 -10.50 10.83 6.88
C GLN A 72 -11.22 11.04 5.54
N ARG A 73 -12.17 10.16 5.23
CA ARG A 73 -13.01 10.34 4.05
C ARG A 73 -13.92 11.56 4.25
N ARG A 74 -13.88 12.48 3.30
CA ARG A 74 -14.80 13.63 3.23
C ARG A 74 -16.00 13.25 2.36
N CYS A 75 -17.16 13.78 2.70
CA CYS A 75 -18.35 13.69 1.87
C CYS A 75 -18.09 14.34 0.51
N THR A 76 -18.43 13.68 -0.59
CA THR A 76 -18.21 14.22 -1.94
C THR A 76 -19.20 15.34 -2.30
N THR A 77 -20.27 15.50 -1.52
CA THR A 77 -21.32 16.52 -1.76
C THR A 77 -21.05 17.81 -0.99
N CYS A 78 -20.74 17.72 0.31
CA CYS A 78 -20.56 18.90 1.17
C CYS A 78 -19.13 19.08 1.70
N HIS A 79 -18.21 18.18 1.34
CA HIS A 79 -16.79 18.20 1.72
C HIS A 79 -16.49 18.13 3.23
N ARG A 80 -17.49 17.91 4.09
CA ARG A 80 -17.33 17.67 5.53
C ARG A 80 -17.03 16.21 5.84
N VAL A 81 -16.40 15.94 6.98
CA VAL A 81 -16.11 14.59 7.48
C VAL A 81 -17.27 14.02 8.30
N GLY A 82 -17.28 12.70 8.54
CA GLY A 82 -18.23 12.03 9.44
C GLY A 82 -19.44 11.36 8.76
N HIS A 83 -19.68 11.64 7.48
CA HIS A 83 -20.73 11.01 6.69
C HIS A 83 -20.29 10.86 5.23
N ASN A 84 -21.01 10.03 4.46
CA ASN A 84 -20.79 9.87 3.02
C ASN A 84 -21.90 10.59 2.22
N SER A 85 -21.75 10.71 0.90
CA SER A 85 -22.74 11.37 0.04
C SER A 85 -24.12 10.67 0.04
N HIS A 86 -24.18 9.39 0.41
CA HIS A 86 -25.44 8.66 0.54
C HIS A 86 -26.24 9.06 1.80
N THR A 87 -25.53 9.45 2.87
CA THR A 87 -26.10 9.88 4.15
C THR A 87 -26.02 11.39 4.35
N CYS A 88 -25.64 12.12 3.29
CA CYS A 88 -25.52 13.57 3.33
C CYS A 88 -26.90 14.23 3.30
N THR A 89 -27.15 15.12 4.25
CA THR A 89 -28.37 15.94 4.32
C THR A 89 -28.26 17.23 3.52
N TYR A 90 -27.08 17.55 2.97
CA TYR A 90 -26.90 18.69 2.09
C TYR A 90 -27.63 18.43 0.76
N PRO A 91 -28.39 19.41 0.23
CA PRO A 91 -29.11 19.25 -1.02
C PRO A 91 -28.14 18.91 -2.15
N LYS A 92 -28.41 17.81 -2.84
CA LYS A 92 -27.64 17.41 -4.03
C LYS A 92 -28.07 18.33 -5.16
N SER A 93 -27.26 19.34 -5.49
CA SER A 93 -27.49 20.14 -6.70
C SER A 93 -27.40 19.22 -7.92
N SER A 94 -28.46 19.17 -8.72
CA SER A 94 -28.60 18.26 -9.86
C SER A 94 -27.78 18.67 -11.10
N THR A 95 -26.63 19.32 -10.93
CA THR A 95 -25.84 19.84 -12.07
C THR A 95 -24.35 19.90 -11.74
N PRO A 96 -23.45 19.48 -12.64
CA PRO A 96 -22.02 19.55 -12.43
C PRO A 96 -21.54 20.96 -12.80
N SER A 97 -21.23 21.79 -11.82
CA SER A 97 -20.43 22.99 -12.07
C SER A 97 -18.96 22.65 -11.87
N ASN A 98 -18.26 22.44 -12.97
CA ASN A 98 -16.84 22.81 -13.05
C ASN A 98 -16.71 24.25 -12.53
N GLY A 99 -15.76 24.52 -11.65
CA GLY A 99 -15.36 25.90 -11.37
C GLY A 99 -14.89 26.21 -9.96
N MET A 100 -13.64 26.67 -9.90
CA MET A 100 -13.06 27.59 -8.93
C MET A 100 -12.75 27.07 -7.52
N GLY A 101 -11.44 26.89 -7.30
CA GLY A 101 -10.85 27.03 -5.98
C GLY A 101 -11.09 28.44 -5.41
N SER A 102 -11.17 28.52 -4.10
CA SER A 102 -11.07 29.79 -3.38
C SER A 102 -10.20 29.57 -2.16
N THR A 103 -9.03 30.20 -2.20
CA THR A 103 -8.16 30.46 -1.05
C THR A 103 -8.85 31.49 -0.19
N SER A 104 -9.31 31.12 1.01
CA SER A 104 -9.83 32.08 1.98
C SER A 104 -8.67 32.73 2.76
N GLU A 105 -8.68 34.05 2.69
CA GLU A 105 -7.86 35.01 3.44
C GLU A 105 -7.95 34.77 4.95
N ILE A 106 -6.82 34.94 5.64
CA ILE A 106 -6.71 35.05 7.09
C ILE A 106 -6.89 36.53 7.45
N GLY A 107 -8.02 36.87 8.06
CA GLY A 107 -8.24 38.20 8.64
C GLY A 107 -7.38 38.38 9.90
N GLU A 108 -6.59 39.45 9.92
CA GLU A 108 -5.90 39.96 11.11
C GLU A 108 -6.94 40.45 12.13
N ALA A 109 -6.90 39.89 13.34
CA ALA A 109 -7.54 40.46 14.51
C ALA A 109 -6.47 41.17 15.34
N SER A 110 -6.43 42.49 15.22
CA SER A 110 -5.68 43.39 16.09
C SER A 110 -6.41 43.50 17.42
N GLU A 111 -5.84 42.97 18.50
CA GLU A 111 -6.32 43.22 19.87
C GLU A 111 -5.27 44.05 20.61
N SER A 112 -5.56 45.34 20.73
CA SER A 112 -4.78 46.32 21.45
C SER A 112 -4.94 46.12 22.96
N HIS A 113 -3.91 45.61 23.63
CA HIS A 113 -3.79 45.70 25.08
C HIS A 113 -3.28 47.09 25.46
N ASN A 114 -4.13 47.88 26.11
CA ASN A 114 -3.76 49.14 26.76
C ASN A 114 -3.38 48.88 28.22
N VAL A 115 -2.36 49.61 28.65
CA VAL A 115 -1.71 49.55 29.97
C VAL A 115 -2.56 50.21 31.05
N LEU A 116 -2.70 49.55 32.20
CA LEU A 116 -2.56 50.17 33.53
C LEU A 116 -1.99 49.14 34.51
#